data_AF-A0A5J5PX47-F1
#
_entry.id   AF-A0A5J5PX47-F1
#
_cell.length_a   1.000
_cell.length_b   1.000
_cell.length_c   1.000
_cell.angle_alpha   90.00
_cell.angle_beta   90.00
_cell.angle_gamma   90.00
#
_symmetry.space_group_name_H-M   'P 1'
#
loop_
_entity.id
_entity.type
_entity.pdbx_description
1 polymer ?
#
loop_
_entity_poly.entity_id
_entity_poly.type
_entity_poly.pdbx_seq_one_letter_code
_entity_poly.pdbx_strand_id
1 'polypeptide(L)'
;MDESLRQAARTGKVNELYTVIQRNGNVLRHFDEVEFIETPLHIAAEEGCIEFAMEMMNLKPSFARKLNHQGLSPLHIAVRKGHKEMALRFLEIDKHLVRVRGKKGKTPLHYLCKVGNQLGLLDPFLEASPDCLQDVTIENRTALHIAIQNNRLDVLQLLIPTLKRKDYYWEVVNRKDKDGNTALHIAAIHNQPKMLKLLLNCKADKHATNQVGLTALGIAQQHNYRENIAILKGCFIPVVSNFKRKLEEQVVKYVTKASLLIFQNMDNISADDRNALLVILGLLLTATYQATLSPPGGVWQGENTSKSKGSYDEMVLGKSVMGQMDFLLFYILTYLVFLVTLFLTLALLKTFPHGFRTALQVLLAFLAVSFDESISDIAPTNLTYVILNIFSGILFLLMVSMCIVCRVSKISVSIVGCWILPSILYLCLGRSEIGMGVGQGLLLFLILYDEFCKGTILIVCYCLFVSVCVFFGTSIDFKYLVALMGCWQFLSLGRLCIMQCTQFCNTRL
;
A
#
# COMPACT_ATOMS: atom_id res chain seq x y z
N MET A 1 -26.94 -19.65 42.43
CA MET A 1 -27.93 -18.71 41.87
C MET A 1 -29.29 -19.18 42.33
N ASP A 2 -30.13 -18.25 42.80
CA ASP A 2 -31.55 -18.52 43.10
C ASP A 2 -32.23 -19.11 41.87
N GLU A 3 -32.96 -20.22 42.03
CA GLU A 3 -33.62 -20.89 40.90
C GLU A 3 -34.69 -19.99 40.26
N SER A 4 -35.32 -19.09 41.02
CA SER A 4 -36.26 -18.12 40.48
C SER A 4 -35.60 -17.10 39.54
N LEU A 5 -34.42 -16.60 39.92
CA LEU A 5 -33.61 -15.70 39.07
C LEU A 5 -33.11 -16.41 37.81
N ARG A 6 -32.70 -17.67 37.96
CA ARG A 6 -32.30 -18.52 36.83
C ARG A 6 -33.46 -18.71 35.86
N GLN A 7 -34.66 -19.00 36.36
CA GLN A 7 -35.85 -19.20 35.52
C GLN A 7 -36.29 -17.92 34.82
N ALA A 8 -36.23 -16.78 35.52
CA ALA A 8 -36.50 -15.47 34.94
C ALA A 8 -35.54 -15.17 33.76
N ALA A 9 -34.25 -15.47 33.94
CA ALA A 9 -33.24 -15.29 32.88
C ALA A 9 -33.43 -16.25 31.70
N ARG A 10 -33.83 -17.50 31.95
CA ARG A 10 -34.13 -18.49 30.89
C ARG A 10 -35.36 -18.12 30.08
N THR A 11 -36.40 -17.61 30.73
CA THR A 11 -37.67 -17.25 30.09
C THR A 11 -37.68 -15.83 29.55
N GLY A 12 -36.69 -15.00 29.90
CA GLY A 12 -36.57 -13.61 29.47
C GLY A 12 -37.55 -12.65 30.15
N LYS A 13 -38.18 -13.04 31.27
CA LYS A 13 -39.22 -12.24 31.92
C LYS A 13 -38.61 -11.21 32.89
N VAL A 14 -38.58 -9.95 32.46
CA VAL A 14 -38.09 -8.82 33.26
C VAL A 14 -38.93 -8.61 34.54
N ASN A 15 -40.23 -8.84 34.49
CA ASN A 15 -41.08 -8.72 35.69
C ASN A 15 -40.66 -9.70 36.79
N GLU A 16 -40.32 -10.95 36.43
CA GLU A 16 -39.86 -11.94 37.41
C GLU A 16 -38.52 -11.54 38.03
N LEU A 17 -37.60 -10.93 37.26
CA LEU A 17 -36.37 -10.34 37.79
C LEU A 17 -36.66 -9.31 38.89
N TYR A 18 -37.58 -8.37 38.64
CA TYR A 18 -37.94 -7.35 39.62
C TYR A 18 -38.63 -7.93 40.86
N THR A 19 -39.44 -8.99 40.73
CA THR A 19 -40.00 -9.69 41.90
C THR A 19 -38.92 -10.35 42.77
N VAL A 20 -37.86 -10.87 42.16
CA VAL A 20 -36.71 -11.45 42.88
C VAL A 20 -35.90 -10.36 43.58
N ILE A 21 -35.67 -9.22 42.92
CA ILE A 21 -34.99 -8.05 43.52
C ILE A 21 -35.82 -7.49 44.69
N GLN A 22 -37.14 -7.43 44.58
CA GLN A 22 -38.01 -6.97 45.65
C GLN A 22 -37.96 -7.90 46.87
N ARG A 23 -37.88 -9.22 46.66
CA ARG A 23 -37.69 -10.20 47.74
C ARG A 23 -36.31 -10.10 48.38
N ASN A 24 -35.27 -9.82 47.60
CA ASN A 24 -33.91 -9.67 48.08
C ASN A 24 -33.12 -8.64 47.25
N GLY A 25 -33.00 -7.41 47.76
CA GLY A 25 -32.29 -6.33 47.07
C GLY A 25 -30.79 -6.58 46.85
N ASN A 26 -30.18 -7.52 47.59
CA ASN A 26 -28.78 -7.90 47.45
C ASN A 26 -28.56 -9.13 46.55
N VAL A 27 -29.59 -9.63 45.88
CA VAL A 27 -29.51 -10.87 45.08
C VAL A 27 -28.41 -10.85 44.01
N LEU A 28 -28.09 -9.67 43.46
CA LEU A 28 -27.07 -9.53 42.42
C LEU A 28 -25.64 -9.32 42.98
N ARG A 29 -25.48 -9.00 44.27
CA ARG A 29 -24.19 -8.61 44.86
C ARG A 29 -23.19 -9.77 44.90
N HIS A 30 -23.66 -10.98 45.21
CA HIS A 30 -22.81 -12.17 45.30
C HIS A 30 -22.08 -12.51 43.98
N PHE A 31 -22.66 -12.16 42.83
CA PHE A 31 -22.02 -12.42 41.53
C PHE A 31 -20.81 -11.51 41.26
N ASP A 32 -20.75 -10.34 41.90
CA ASP A 32 -19.60 -9.45 41.78
C ASP A 32 -18.40 -10.00 42.58
N GLU A 33 -18.66 -10.66 43.72
CA GLU A 33 -17.65 -11.20 44.65
C GLU A 33 -16.89 -12.42 44.10
N VAL A 34 -17.53 -13.22 43.23
CA VAL A 34 -16.92 -14.43 42.67
C VAL A 34 -16.33 -14.16 41.30
N GLU A 35 -15.05 -14.50 41.07
CA GLU A 35 -14.36 -14.24 39.80
C GLU A 35 -14.96 -14.99 38.61
N PHE A 36 -15.21 -16.30 38.77
CA PHE A 36 -15.80 -17.16 37.75
C PHE A 36 -17.16 -17.66 38.20
N ILE A 37 -18.22 -17.14 37.61
CA ILE A 37 -19.60 -17.48 37.98
C ILE A 37 -20.53 -17.36 36.78
N GLU A 38 -21.47 -18.30 36.68
CA GLU A 38 -22.57 -18.18 35.73
C GLU A 38 -23.56 -17.12 36.24
N THR A 39 -23.60 -15.97 35.58
CA THR A 39 -24.52 -14.86 35.90
C THR A 39 -25.83 -14.99 35.11
N PRO A 40 -26.92 -14.31 35.54
CA PRO A 40 -28.18 -14.32 34.78
C PRO A 40 -28.01 -13.83 33.34
N LEU A 41 -27.03 -12.94 33.10
CA LEU A 41 -26.71 -12.45 31.75
C LEU A 41 -26.10 -13.54 30.85
N HIS A 42 -25.35 -14.50 31.39
CA HIS A 42 -24.86 -15.64 30.62
C HIS A 42 -26.02 -16.53 30.14
N ILE A 43 -27.00 -16.74 31.01
CA ILE A 43 -28.19 -17.56 30.73
C ILE A 43 -29.07 -16.86 29.70
N ALA A 44 -29.34 -15.57 29.87
CA ALA A 44 -30.09 -14.79 28.89
C ALA A 44 -29.38 -14.75 27.52
N ALA A 45 -28.04 -14.66 27.51
CA ALA A 45 -27.24 -14.75 26.29
C ALA A 45 -27.22 -16.16 25.67
N GLU A 46 -27.44 -17.21 26.46
CA GLU A 46 -27.56 -18.60 25.97
C GLU A 46 -28.91 -18.86 25.30
N GLU A 47 -29.98 -18.35 25.90
CA GLU A 47 -31.36 -18.52 25.42
C GLU A 47 -31.76 -17.45 24.38
N GLY A 48 -31.02 -16.35 24.27
CA GLY A 48 -31.32 -15.27 23.33
C GLY A 48 -32.35 -14.25 23.83
N CYS A 49 -32.56 -14.13 25.14
CA CYS A 49 -33.53 -13.23 25.75
C CYS A 49 -33.03 -11.76 25.81
N ILE A 50 -33.19 -11.02 24.71
CA ILE A 50 -32.58 -9.68 24.53
C ILE A 50 -33.06 -8.68 25.58
N GLU A 51 -34.37 -8.53 25.77
CA GLU A 51 -34.92 -7.53 26.71
C GLU A 51 -34.39 -7.74 28.13
N PHE A 52 -34.39 -8.98 28.60
CA PHE A 52 -33.83 -9.36 29.89
C PHE A 52 -32.32 -9.06 29.97
N ALA A 53 -31.58 -9.37 28.90
CA ALA A 53 -30.14 -9.14 28.86
C ALA A 53 -29.79 -7.64 28.90
N MET A 54 -30.56 -6.80 28.18
CA MET A 54 -30.39 -5.35 28.21
C MET A 54 -30.70 -4.78 29.59
N GLU A 55 -31.80 -5.23 30.20
CA GLU A 55 -32.17 -4.80 31.54
C GLU A 55 -31.12 -5.21 32.58
N MET A 56 -30.61 -6.43 32.48
CA MET A 56 -29.53 -6.91 33.35
C MET A 56 -28.24 -6.11 33.17
N MET A 57 -27.89 -5.71 31.94
CA MET A 57 -26.73 -4.83 31.68
C MET A 57 -26.95 -3.41 32.20
N ASN A 58 -28.18 -2.89 32.19
CA ASN A 58 -28.52 -1.61 32.80
C ASN A 58 -28.34 -1.65 34.33
N LEU A 59 -28.83 -2.72 34.97
CA LEU A 59 -28.73 -2.90 36.42
C LEU A 59 -27.29 -3.20 36.87
N LYS A 60 -26.58 -4.05 36.12
CA LYS A 60 -25.22 -4.53 36.45
C LYS A 60 -24.33 -4.68 35.19
N PRO A 61 -23.73 -3.58 34.70
CA PRO A 61 -22.83 -3.61 33.55
C PRO A 61 -21.62 -4.54 33.72
N SER A 62 -21.16 -4.76 34.96
CA SER A 62 -20.03 -5.65 35.28
C SER A 62 -20.23 -7.08 34.75
N PHE A 63 -21.48 -7.55 34.67
CA PHE A 63 -21.79 -8.92 34.25
C PHE A 63 -21.45 -9.18 32.79
N ALA A 64 -21.39 -8.16 31.93
CA ALA A 64 -21.05 -8.30 30.52
C ALA A 64 -19.61 -8.78 30.28
N ARG A 65 -18.72 -8.55 31.26
CA ARG A 65 -17.29 -8.93 31.21
C ARG A 65 -16.94 -10.13 32.08
N LYS A 66 -17.82 -10.52 33.02
CA LYS A 66 -17.64 -11.71 33.87
C LYS A 66 -17.55 -12.96 33.01
N LEU A 67 -16.76 -13.94 33.48
CA LEU A 67 -16.61 -15.23 32.83
C LEU A 67 -17.34 -16.29 33.66
N ASN A 68 -18.07 -17.18 33.00
CA ASN A 68 -18.65 -18.35 33.66
C ASN A 68 -17.59 -19.43 33.93
N HIS A 69 -17.99 -20.57 34.51
CA HIS A 69 -17.09 -21.71 34.79
C HIS A 69 -16.46 -22.33 33.51
N GLN A 70 -17.03 -22.06 32.33
CA GLN A 70 -16.44 -22.46 31.04
C GLN A 70 -15.38 -21.46 30.54
N GLY A 71 -15.19 -20.34 31.24
CA GLY A 71 -14.33 -19.22 30.88
C GLY A 71 -14.89 -18.40 29.73
N LEU A 72 -16.21 -18.25 29.62
CA LEU A 72 -16.88 -17.54 28.53
C LEU A 72 -17.62 -16.33 29.11
N SER A 73 -17.54 -15.19 28.42
CA SER A 73 -18.42 -14.05 28.69
C SER A 73 -19.79 -14.25 28.02
N PRO A 74 -20.80 -13.44 28.38
CA PRO A 74 -22.09 -13.45 27.69
C PRO A 74 -21.97 -13.27 26.17
N LEU A 75 -21.06 -12.41 25.70
CA LEU A 75 -20.84 -12.22 24.26
C LEU A 75 -20.24 -13.47 23.60
N HIS A 76 -19.33 -14.19 24.27
CA HIS A 76 -18.86 -15.49 23.75
C HIS A 76 -19.99 -16.49 23.59
N ILE A 77 -20.93 -16.53 24.55
CA ILE A 77 -22.08 -17.43 24.52
C ILE A 77 -23.01 -17.05 23.37
N ALA A 78 -23.37 -15.77 23.23
CA ALA A 78 -24.24 -15.28 22.15
C ALA A 78 -23.67 -15.64 20.77
N VAL A 79 -22.36 -15.42 20.54
CA VAL A 79 -21.68 -15.81 19.30
C VAL A 79 -21.70 -17.33 19.10
N ARG A 80 -21.43 -18.11 20.14
CA ARG A 80 -21.39 -19.58 20.07
C ARG A 80 -22.77 -20.18 19.77
N LYS A 81 -23.84 -19.59 20.33
CA LYS A 81 -25.24 -20.05 20.16
C LYS A 81 -25.89 -19.49 18.90
N GLY A 82 -25.28 -18.48 18.29
CA GLY A 82 -25.72 -17.88 17.05
C GLY A 82 -26.79 -16.81 17.21
N HIS A 83 -26.88 -16.21 18.39
CA HIS A 83 -27.81 -15.12 18.68
C HIS A 83 -27.25 -13.80 18.17
N LYS A 84 -27.40 -13.57 16.85
CA LYS A 84 -26.87 -12.39 16.15
C LYS A 84 -27.29 -11.08 16.81
N GLU A 85 -28.59 -10.90 16.98
CA GLU A 85 -29.15 -9.64 17.47
C GLU A 85 -28.70 -9.34 18.90
N MET A 86 -28.67 -10.36 19.76
CA MET A 86 -28.09 -10.25 21.11
C MET A 86 -26.63 -9.76 21.07
N ALA A 87 -25.81 -10.35 20.19
CA ALA A 87 -24.41 -9.95 20.06
C ALA A 87 -24.29 -8.49 19.58
N LEU A 88 -25.11 -8.05 18.62
CA LEU A 88 -25.13 -6.66 18.16
C LEU A 88 -25.50 -5.70 19.29
N ARG A 89 -26.56 -5.99 20.03
CA ARG A 89 -27.00 -5.18 21.18
C ARG A 89 -25.94 -5.08 22.28
N PHE A 90 -25.18 -6.16 22.55
CA PHE A 90 -24.02 -6.09 23.44
C PHE A 90 -22.94 -5.13 22.93
N LEU A 91 -22.66 -5.13 21.62
CA LEU A 91 -21.65 -4.23 21.04
C LEU A 91 -22.08 -2.77 20.97
N GLU A 92 -23.38 -2.51 20.84
CA GLU A 92 -23.93 -1.16 20.93
C GLU A 92 -23.73 -0.55 22.31
N ILE A 93 -23.87 -1.35 23.38
CA ILE A 93 -23.64 -0.89 24.74
C ILE A 93 -22.14 -0.75 25.03
N ASP A 94 -21.34 -1.76 24.71
CA ASP A 94 -19.89 -1.74 24.96
C ASP A 94 -19.12 -2.45 23.84
N LYS A 95 -18.53 -1.64 22.94
CA LYS A 95 -17.71 -2.12 21.83
C LYS A 95 -16.47 -2.89 22.28
N HIS A 96 -15.95 -2.64 23.49
CA HIS A 96 -14.75 -3.32 23.97
C HIS A 96 -15.01 -4.78 24.37
N LEU A 97 -16.28 -5.22 24.43
CA LEU A 97 -16.62 -6.61 24.69
C LEU A 97 -16.05 -7.57 23.64
N VAL A 98 -15.82 -7.13 22.38
CA VAL A 98 -15.19 -7.95 21.33
C VAL A 98 -13.77 -8.42 21.67
N ARG A 99 -13.11 -7.78 22.63
CA ARG A 99 -11.73 -8.08 23.04
C ARG A 99 -11.63 -8.82 24.39
N VAL A 100 -12.76 -9.15 25.02
CA VAL A 100 -12.76 -9.89 26.30
C VAL A 100 -12.12 -11.27 26.11
N ARG A 101 -11.08 -11.56 26.88
CA ARG A 101 -10.33 -12.81 26.78
C ARG A 101 -10.95 -13.87 27.68
N GLY A 102 -11.53 -14.89 27.06
CA GLY A 102 -12.06 -16.06 27.75
C GLY A 102 -11.03 -17.17 27.91
N LYS A 103 -11.51 -18.41 28.04
CA LYS A 103 -10.71 -19.63 28.17
C LYS A 103 -9.65 -19.73 27.06
N LYS A 104 -8.40 -20.01 27.45
CA LYS A 104 -7.22 -20.04 26.55
C LYS A 104 -6.92 -18.69 25.86
N GLY A 105 -7.35 -17.57 26.45
CA GLY A 105 -7.14 -16.23 25.89
C GLY A 105 -7.97 -15.95 24.64
N LYS A 106 -9.00 -16.75 24.35
CA LYS A 106 -9.82 -16.60 23.15
C LYS A 106 -10.80 -15.45 23.31
N THR A 107 -10.77 -14.52 22.36
CA THR A 107 -11.77 -13.44 22.24
C THR A 107 -13.04 -13.91 21.53
N PRO A 108 -14.16 -13.18 21.61
CA PRO A 108 -15.36 -13.45 20.82
C PRO A 108 -15.08 -13.60 19.32
N LEU A 109 -14.16 -12.80 18.74
CA LEU A 109 -13.75 -12.96 17.34
C LEU A 109 -13.13 -14.34 17.07
N HIS A 110 -12.31 -14.89 17.98
CA HIS A 110 -11.78 -16.24 17.81
C HIS A 110 -12.88 -17.30 17.81
N TYR A 111 -13.95 -17.12 18.59
CA TYR A 111 -15.12 -18.01 18.55
C TYR A 111 -15.91 -17.84 17.27
N LEU A 112 -16.09 -16.60 16.79
CA LEU A 112 -16.67 -16.32 15.49
C LEU A 112 -15.87 -16.99 14.37
N CYS A 113 -14.54 -16.94 14.36
CA CYS A 113 -13.72 -17.64 13.38
C CYS A 113 -13.78 -19.18 13.48
N LYS A 114 -14.23 -19.72 14.63
CA LYS A 114 -14.45 -21.16 14.83
C LYS A 114 -15.80 -21.61 14.29
N VAL A 115 -16.87 -20.87 14.63
CA VAL A 115 -18.28 -21.17 14.25
C VAL A 115 -18.64 -20.60 12.86
N GLY A 116 -17.84 -19.65 12.39
CA GLY A 116 -17.86 -18.84 11.17
C GLY A 116 -19.00 -17.84 11.02
N ASN A 117 -19.03 -17.17 9.86
CA ASN A 117 -19.73 -15.88 9.71
C ASN A 117 -21.11 -16.00 9.03
N GLN A 118 -21.86 -17.06 9.33
CA GLN A 118 -23.20 -17.25 8.77
C GLN A 118 -24.18 -16.13 9.17
N LEU A 119 -23.90 -15.49 10.31
CA LEU A 119 -24.75 -14.45 10.89
C LEU A 119 -24.35 -13.03 10.46
N GLY A 120 -23.23 -12.86 9.75
CA GLY A 120 -22.73 -11.54 9.39
C GLY A 120 -22.26 -10.70 10.58
N LEU A 121 -21.70 -11.33 11.62
CA LEU A 121 -21.16 -10.64 12.80
C LEU A 121 -19.72 -10.14 12.60
N LEU A 122 -19.03 -10.57 11.53
CA LEU A 122 -17.63 -10.20 11.31
C LEU A 122 -17.45 -8.70 11.08
N ASP A 123 -18.27 -8.09 10.21
CA ASP A 123 -18.15 -6.65 9.94
C ASP A 123 -18.45 -5.81 11.19
N PRO A 124 -19.53 -6.05 11.96
CA PRO A 124 -19.77 -5.38 13.24
C PRO A 124 -18.62 -5.52 14.25
N PHE A 125 -17.97 -6.69 14.31
CA PHE A 125 -16.83 -6.91 15.22
C PHE A 125 -15.61 -6.07 14.81
N LEU A 126 -15.35 -5.98 13.51
CA LEU A 126 -14.24 -5.21 12.96
C LEU A 126 -14.50 -3.70 13.02
N GLU A 127 -15.75 -3.27 12.91
CA GLU A 127 -16.18 -1.89 13.14
C GLU A 127 -16.09 -1.51 14.62
N ALA A 128 -16.46 -2.41 15.53
CA ALA A 128 -16.38 -2.18 16.97
C ALA A 128 -14.92 -1.99 17.44
N SER A 129 -14.00 -2.82 16.95
CA SER A 129 -12.57 -2.65 17.21
C SER A 129 -11.70 -3.32 16.14
N PRO A 130 -11.06 -2.55 15.24
CA PRO A 130 -10.18 -3.14 14.22
C PRO A 130 -8.99 -3.91 14.79
N ASP A 131 -8.53 -3.54 15.99
CA ASP A 131 -7.38 -4.13 16.66
C ASP A 131 -7.66 -5.55 17.18
N CYS A 132 -8.92 -5.99 17.20
CA CYS A 132 -9.26 -7.37 17.57
C CYS A 132 -8.62 -8.42 16.64
N LEU A 133 -8.19 -8.02 15.43
CA LEU A 133 -7.43 -8.86 14.49
C LEU A 133 -6.01 -9.22 14.98
N GLN A 134 -5.42 -8.37 15.83
CA GLN A 134 -4.10 -8.60 16.41
C GLN A 134 -4.16 -9.44 17.68
N ASP A 135 -5.35 -9.59 18.28
CA ASP A 135 -5.49 -10.38 19.50
C ASP A 135 -5.09 -11.83 19.24
N VAL A 136 -4.35 -12.39 20.20
CA VAL A 136 -3.83 -13.75 20.14
C VAL A 136 -4.28 -14.55 21.34
N THR A 137 -4.48 -15.84 21.12
CA THR A 137 -4.69 -16.83 22.19
C THR A 137 -3.40 -17.10 22.97
N ILE A 138 -3.49 -17.88 24.06
CA ILE A 138 -2.29 -18.33 24.82
C ILE A 138 -1.30 -19.12 23.96
N GLU A 139 -1.75 -19.66 22.83
CA GLU A 139 -0.91 -20.42 21.89
C GLU A 139 -0.41 -19.53 20.75
N ASN A 140 -0.44 -18.20 20.93
CA ASN A 140 -0.10 -17.18 19.95
C ASN A 140 -0.87 -17.28 18.61
N ARG A 141 -2.02 -17.96 18.61
CA ARG A 141 -2.90 -18.10 17.43
C ARG A 141 -3.78 -16.87 17.29
N THR A 142 -3.78 -16.27 16.09
CA THR A 142 -4.69 -15.18 15.69
C THR A 142 -6.03 -15.73 15.19
N ALA A 143 -7.00 -14.84 14.94
CA ALA A 143 -8.24 -15.14 14.24
C ALA A 143 -8.03 -15.88 12.90
N LEU A 144 -6.98 -15.52 12.15
CA LEU A 144 -6.59 -16.17 10.89
C LEU A 144 -6.26 -17.66 11.09
N HIS A 145 -5.45 -17.97 12.11
CA HIS A 145 -5.08 -19.36 12.43
C HIS A 145 -6.32 -20.19 12.81
N ILE A 146 -7.22 -19.62 13.61
CA ILE A 146 -8.45 -20.32 14.04
C ILE A 146 -9.39 -20.57 12.86
N ALA A 147 -9.56 -19.61 11.95
CA ALA A 147 -10.40 -19.78 10.75
C ALA A 147 -9.89 -20.93 9.87
N ILE A 148 -8.58 -20.99 9.62
CA ILE A 148 -7.96 -22.05 8.80
C ILE A 148 -8.07 -23.41 9.48
N GLN A 149 -7.76 -23.48 10.78
CA GLN A 149 -7.87 -24.72 11.55
C GLN A 149 -9.30 -25.32 11.50
N ASN A 150 -10.34 -24.48 11.43
CA ASN A 150 -11.73 -24.91 11.34
C ASN A 150 -12.28 -24.89 9.90
N ASN A 151 -11.41 -24.77 8.89
CA ASN A 151 -11.75 -24.75 7.46
C ASN A 151 -12.81 -23.70 7.06
N ARG A 152 -12.75 -22.51 7.70
CA ARG A 152 -13.71 -21.41 7.50
C ARG A 152 -13.32 -20.49 6.36
N LEU A 153 -13.54 -20.98 5.14
CA LEU A 153 -13.22 -20.23 3.91
C LEU A 153 -14.07 -18.96 3.80
N ASP A 154 -15.34 -19.06 4.23
CA ASP A 154 -16.31 -17.99 4.33
C ASP A 154 -15.77 -16.80 5.15
N VAL A 155 -15.21 -17.09 6.32
CA VAL A 155 -14.60 -16.07 7.19
C VAL A 155 -13.32 -15.53 6.57
N LEU A 156 -12.47 -16.41 6.03
CA LEU A 156 -11.17 -16.01 5.48
C LEU A 156 -11.30 -15.03 4.31
N GLN A 157 -12.29 -15.26 3.44
CA GLN A 157 -12.58 -14.40 2.28
C GLN A 157 -12.97 -12.98 2.67
N LEU A 158 -13.56 -12.79 3.85
CA LEU A 158 -13.91 -11.47 4.40
C LEU A 158 -12.78 -10.87 5.25
N LEU A 159 -12.07 -11.70 6.02
CA LEU A 159 -11.01 -11.28 6.92
C LEU A 159 -9.80 -10.73 6.15
N ILE A 160 -9.39 -11.42 5.08
CA ILE A 160 -8.19 -11.08 4.30
C ILE A 160 -8.27 -9.68 3.67
N PRO A 161 -9.34 -9.31 2.94
CA PRO A 161 -9.47 -7.96 2.37
C PRO A 161 -9.41 -6.86 3.43
N THR A 162 -10.00 -7.08 4.60
CA THR A 162 -9.97 -6.13 5.69
C THR A 162 -8.57 -6.04 6.30
N LEU A 163 -7.88 -7.17 6.48
CA LEU A 163 -6.51 -7.22 6.98
C LEU A 163 -5.53 -6.53 6.02
N LYS A 164 -5.69 -6.68 4.69
CA LYS A 164 -4.84 -6.04 3.66
C LYS A 164 -4.81 -4.51 3.75
N ARG A 165 -5.82 -3.89 4.35
CA ARG A 165 -5.92 -2.44 4.54
C ARG A 165 -5.21 -1.94 5.79
N LYS A 166 -4.64 -2.84 6.60
CA LYS A 166 -3.98 -2.51 7.87
C LYS A 166 -2.47 -2.56 7.72
N ASP A 167 -1.77 -1.64 8.38
CA ASP A 167 -0.30 -1.55 8.30
C ASP A 167 0.40 -2.79 8.87
N TYR A 168 -0.25 -3.47 9.83
CA TYR A 168 0.21 -4.72 10.44
C TYR A 168 -0.19 -5.99 9.67
N TYR A 169 -0.66 -5.86 8.42
CA TYR A 169 -1.07 -6.99 7.57
C TYR A 169 -0.03 -8.12 7.51
N TRP A 170 1.22 -7.74 7.20
CA TRP A 170 2.33 -8.67 7.05
C TRP A 170 2.60 -9.45 8.34
N GLU A 171 2.54 -8.75 9.49
CA GLU A 171 2.79 -9.33 10.80
C GLU A 171 1.72 -10.35 11.18
N VAL A 172 0.45 -10.09 10.88
CA VAL A 172 -0.66 -11.01 11.22
C VAL A 172 -0.67 -12.25 10.33
N VAL A 173 -0.41 -12.11 9.02
CA VAL A 173 -0.38 -13.23 8.07
C VAL A 173 0.79 -14.18 8.36
N ASN A 174 1.94 -13.64 8.72
CA ASN A 174 3.16 -14.41 8.98
C ASN A 174 3.44 -14.66 10.47
N ARG A 175 2.49 -14.31 11.36
CA ARG A 175 2.61 -14.62 12.78
C ARG A 175 2.73 -16.13 12.94
N LYS A 176 3.63 -16.53 13.83
CA LYS A 176 3.84 -17.92 14.20
C LYS A 176 3.08 -18.23 15.49
N ASP A 177 2.40 -19.37 15.54
CA ASP A 177 1.83 -19.89 16.79
C ASP A 177 2.91 -20.42 17.75
N LYS A 178 2.49 -20.99 18.88
CA LYS A 178 3.38 -21.55 19.90
C LYS A 178 4.32 -22.65 19.39
N ASP A 179 3.99 -23.31 18.28
CA ASP A 179 4.73 -24.41 17.67
C ASP A 179 5.56 -23.90 16.46
N GLY A 180 5.60 -22.57 16.27
CA GLY A 180 6.26 -21.92 15.15
C GLY A 180 5.47 -21.95 13.84
N ASN A 181 4.26 -22.52 13.82
CA ASN A 181 3.48 -22.66 12.60
C ASN A 181 2.83 -21.32 12.23
N THR A 182 3.01 -20.90 10.98
CA THR A 182 2.21 -19.81 10.40
C THR A 182 0.85 -20.33 9.91
N ALA A 183 -0.06 -19.43 9.59
CA ALA A 183 -1.32 -19.75 8.90
C ALA A 183 -1.13 -20.67 7.67
N LEU A 184 -0.04 -20.48 6.91
CA LEU A 184 0.29 -21.32 5.74
C LEU A 184 0.68 -22.76 6.14
N HIS A 185 1.38 -22.93 7.27
CA HIS A 185 1.69 -24.26 7.81
C HIS A 185 0.41 -24.97 8.24
N ILE A 186 -0.49 -24.30 8.97
CA ILE A 186 -1.77 -24.88 9.41
C ILE A 186 -2.60 -25.34 8.20
N ALA A 187 -2.67 -24.54 7.12
CA ALA A 187 -3.36 -24.93 5.90
C ALA A 187 -2.71 -26.16 5.21
N ALA A 188 -1.38 -26.28 5.26
CA ALA A 188 -0.67 -27.45 4.76
C ALA A 188 -0.91 -28.71 5.62
N ILE A 189 -0.88 -28.58 6.96
CA ILE A 189 -1.14 -29.66 7.92
C ILE A 189 -2.54 -30.25 7.73
N HIS A 190 -3.55 -29.41 7.53
CA HIS A 190 -4.93 -29.84 7.37
C HIS A 190 -5.33 -30.19 5.92
N ASN A 191 -4.37 -30.27 5.00
CA ASN A 191 -4.60 -30.53 3.58
C ASN A 191 -5.65 -29.60 2.92
N GLN A 192 -5.49 -28.28 3.05
CA GLN A 192 -6.46 -27.28 2.59
C GLN A 192 -5.95 -26.47 1.38
N PRO A 193 -6.05 -26.99 0.14
CA PRO A 193 -5.47 -26.36 -1.06
C PRO A 193 -6.08 -24.99 -1.38
N LYS A 194 -7.39 -24.81 -1.14
CA LYS A 194 -8.08 -23.52 -1.34
C LYS A 194 -7.55 -22.44 -0.39
N MET A 195 -7.31 -22.79 0.87
CA MET A 195 -6.74 -21.89 1.86
C MET A 195 -5.29 -21.53 1.52
N LEU A 196 -4.49 -22.50 1.10
CA LEU A 196 -3.12 -22.26 0.63
C LEU A 196 -3.08 -21.26 -0.53
N LYS A 197 -3.92 -21.45 -1.56
CA LYS A 197 -4.02 -20.51 -2.69
C LYS A 197 -4.35 -19.09 -2.22
N LEU A 198 -5.33 -18.94 -1.32
CA LEU A 198 -5.70 -17.63 -0.77
C LEU A 198 -4.57 -16.99 0.04
N LEU A 199 -3.86 -17.74 0.87
CA LEU A 199 -2.74 -17.25 1.67
C LEU A 199 -1.53 -16.88 0.80
N LEU A 200 -1.24 -17.64 -0.25
CA LEU A 200 -0.18 -17.30 -1.21
C LEU A 200 -0.53 -16.05 -2.04
N ASN A 201 -1.79 -15.88 -2.44
CA ASN A 201 -2.30 -14.63 -3.03
C ASN A 201 -2.22 -13.44 -2.05
N CYS A 202 -2.01 -13.73 -0.78
CA CYS A 202 -1.79 -12.76 0.30
C CYS A 202 -0.31 -12.55 0.62
N LYS A 203 0.60 -13.03 -0.24
CA LYS A 203 2.05 -12.95 -0.02
C LYS A 203 2.48 -13.56 1.32
N ALA A 204 1.77 -14.57 1.83
CA ALA A 204 2.25 -15.33 2.97
C ALA A 204 3.64 -15.92 2.66
N ASP A 205 4.54 -15.87 3.64
CA ASP A 205 5.90 -16.36 3.48
C ASP A 205 5.90 -17.89 3.37
N LYS A 206 6.13 -18.38 2.15
CA LYS A 206 6.24 -19.82 1.85
C LYS A 206 7.54 -20.45 2.33
N HIS A 207 8.53 -19.64 2.70
CA HIS A 207 9.84 -20.08 3.16
C HIS A 207 9.97 -20.05 4.69
N ALA A 208 8.99 -19.48 5.39
CA ALA A 208 8.93 -19.55 6.84
C ALA A 208 8.99 -21.01 7.31
N THR A 209 9.76 -21.25 8.36
CA THR A 209 9.88 -22.56 9.03
C THR A 209 9.19 -22.56 10.38
N ASN A 210 8.61 -23.69 10.75
CA ASN A 210 8.11 -23.94 12.11
C ASN A 210 9.24 -24.32 13.09
N GLN A 211 8.90 -24.63 14.35
CA GLN A 211 9.92 -25.00 15.35
C GLN A 211 10.70 -26.27 15.00
N VAL A 212 10.11 -27.17 14.21
CA VAL A 212 10.76 -28.40 13.72
C VAL A 212 11.67 -28.12 12.52
N GLY A 213 11.68 -26.89 12.00
CA GLY A 213 12.46 -26.50 10.81
C GLY A 213 11.79 -26.85 9.49
N LEU A 214 10.53 -27.29 9.51
CA LEU A 214 9.78 -27.60 8.29
C LEU A 214 9.08 -26.36 7.75
N THR A 215 9.14 -26.17 6.43
CA THR A 215 8.28 -25.22 5.71
C THR A 215 6.90 -25.83 5.46
N ALA A 216 5.93 -25.01 5.05
CA ALA A 216 4.62 -25.52 4.60
C ALA A 216 4.75 -26.55 3.46
N LEU A 217 5.75 -26.39 2.56
CA LEU A 217 6.07 -27.38 1.54
C LEU A 217 6.61 -28.68 2.14
N GLY A 218 7.51 -28.59 3.12
CA GLY A 218 8.05 -29.75 3.84
C GLY A 218 6.95 -30.59 4.49
N ILE A 219 5.98 -29.93 5.14
CA ILE A 219 4.80 -30.60 5.72
C ILE A 219 3.98 -31.30 4.62
N ALA A 220 3.67 -30.60 3.52
CA ALA A 220 2.91 -31.18 2.42
C ALA A 220 3.63 -32.39 1.78
N GLN A 221 4.96 -32.36 1.71
CA GLN A 221 5.79 -33.47 1.22
C GLN A 221 5.79 -34.66 2.20
N GLN A 222 5.96 -34.41 3.50
CA GLN A 222 5.96 -35.46 4.53
C GLN A 222 4.65 -36.27 4.52
N HIS A 223 3.52 -35.59 4.30
CA HIS A 223 2.20 -36.22 4.22
C HIS A 223 1.76 -36.61 2.80
N ASN A 224 2.60 -36.41 1.78
CA ASN A 224 2.30 -36.70 0.37
C ASN A 224 1.04 -35.99 -0.19
N TYR A 225 0.74 -34.78 0.26
CA TYR A 225 -0.40 -33.98 -0.22
C TYR A 225 -0.11 -33.36 -1.60
N ARG A 226 -0.33 -34.14 -2.67
CA ARG A 226 0.04 -33.80 -4.06
C ARG A 226 -0.44 -32.42 -4.53
N GLU A 227 -1.69 -32.06 -4.25
CA GLU A 227 -2.24 -30.76 -4.67
C GLU A 227 -1.54 -29.61 -3.93
N ASN A 228 -1.35 -29.73 -2.61
CA ASN A 228 -0.62 -28.74 -1.81
C ASN A 228 0.83 -28.60 -2.25
N ILE A 229 1.50 -29.72 -2.56
CA ILE A 229 2.86 -29.73 -3.12
C ILE A 229 2.89 -28.96 -4.45
N ALA A 230 1.94 -29.21 -5.35
CA ALA A 230 1.88 -28.52 -6.64
C ALA A 230 1.64 -27.00 -6.49
N ILE A 231 0.75 -26.61 -5.56
CA ILE A 231 0.45 -25.21 -5.24
C ILE A 231 1.70 -24.52 -4.65
N LEU A 232 2.37 -25.16 -3.69
CA LEU A 232 3.52 -24.59 -2.98
C LEU A 232 4.81 -24.59 -3.82
N LYS A 233 4.99 -25.58 -4.72
CA LYS A 233 6.09 -25.59 -5.70
C LYS A 233 5.84 -24.61 -6.85
N GLY A 234 4.58 -24.26 -7.12
CA GLY A 234 4.21 -23.29 -8.15
C GLY A 234 4.40 -23.84 -9.56
N CYS A 235 3.55 -24.78 -9.98
CA CYS A 235 3.37 -25.08 -11.42
C CYS A 235 2.67 -23.89 -12.11
N PHE A 236 3.44 -22.81 -12.33
CA PHE A 236 3.18 -21.65 -13.18
C PHE A 236 4.52 -21.33 -13.86
N ILE A 237 4.55 -21.45 -15.20
CA ILE A 237 5.67 -21.38 -16.18
C ILE A 237 7.06 -20.97 -15.61
N PRO A 238 8.06 -21.89 -15.58
CA PRO A 238 9.32 -21.70 -14.85
C PRO A 238 10.43 -20.90 -15.57
N VAL A 239 10.34 -20.67 -16.88
CA VAL A 239 11.48 -20.11 -17.65
C VAL A 239 11.62 -18.59 -17.46
N VAL A 240 10.51 -17.84 -17.52
CA VAL A 240 10.52 -16.37 -17.42
C VAL A 240 10.67 -15.89 -15.96
N SER A 241 10.16 -16.66 -15.00
CA SER A 241 10.18 -16.30 -13.57
C SER A 241 11.48 -16.65 -12.85
N ASN A 242 12.19 -17.72 -13.23
CA ASN A 242 13.51 -17.99 -12.65
C ASN A 242 14.55 -16.97 -13.11
N PHE A 243 14.48 -16.48 -14.34
CA PHE A 243 15.32 -15.38 -14.79
C PHE A 243 14.95 -14.09 -14.05
N LYS A 244 13.65 -13.73 -14.00
CA LYS A 244 13.16 -12.55 -13.28
C LYS A 244 13.49 -12.59 -11.79
N ARG A 245 13.26 -13.71 -11.10
CA ARG A 245 13.53 -13.88 -9.66
C ARG A 245 15.01 -13.91 -9.35
N LYS A 246 15.83 -14.59 -10.15
CA LYS A 246 17.28 -14.64 -9.95
C LYS A 246 17.90 -13.26 -10.23
N LEU A 247 17.38 -12.53 -11.22
CA LEU A 247 17.73 -11.14 -11.49
C LEU A 247 17.25 -10.22 -10.35
N GLU A 248 16.01 -10.35 -9.87
CA GLU A 248 15.47 -9.58 -8.74
C GLU A 248 16.23 -9.87 -7.44
N GLU A 249 16.54 -11.13 -7.12
CA GLU A 249 17.31 -11.52 -5.92
C GLU A 249 18.75 -10.99 -5.99
N GLN A 250 19.40 -11.05 -7.16
CA GLN A 250 20.74 -10.49 -7.36
C GLN A 250 20.72 -8.96 -7.28
N VAL A 251 19.83 -8.31 -8.05
CA VAL A 251 19.68 -6.85 -8.06
C VAL A 251 19.33 -6.35 -6.67
N VAL A 252 18.33 -6.91 -5.99
CA VAL A 252 17.98 -6.52 -4.62
C VAL A 252 19.16 -6.73 -3.67
N LYS A 253 19.92 -7.82 -3.76
CA LYS A 253 21.10 -8.04 -2.90
C LYS A 253 22.19 -6.99 -3.12
N TYR A 254 22.51 -6.66 -4.38
CA TYR A 254 23.51 -5.64 -4.70
C TYR A 254 23.02 -4.23 -4.36
N VAL A 255 21.77 -3.91 -4.68
CA VAL A 255 21.10 -2.64 -4.38
C VAL A 255 21.01 -2.43 -2.87
N THR A 256 20.63 -3.45 -2.10
CA THR A 256 20.56 -3.37 -0.62
C THR A 256 21.96 -3.23 0.00
N LYS A 257 22.98 -3.89 -0.57
CA LYS A 257 24.36 -3.76 -0.08
C LYS A 257 24.95 -2.39 -0.40
N ALA A 258 24.69 -1.85 -1.59
CA ALA A 258 25.07 -0.51 -1.99
C ALA A 258 24.31 0.57 -1.21
N SER A 259 23.00 0.39 -0.98
CA SER A 259 22.19 1.31 -0.17
C SER A 259 22.61 1.29 1.29
N LEU A 260 22.96 0.13 1.84
CA LEU A 260 23.49 0.03 3.21
C LEU A 260 24.80 0.81 3.33
N LEU A 261 25.72 0.67 2.36
CA LEU A 261 26.99 1.40 2.32
C LEU A 261 26.82 2.93 2.19
N ILE A 262 25.84 3.40 1.42
CA ILE A 262 25.62 4.82 1.16
C ILE A 262 24.85 5.49 2.31
N PHE A 263 23.86 4.81 2.90
CA PHE A 263 22.91 5.41 3.85
C PHE A 263 23.13 5.02 5.32
N GLN A 264 24.05 4.11 5.66
CA GLN A 264 24.20 3.54 7.01
C GLN A 264 24.33 4.57 8.13
N ASN A 265 24.89 5.74 7.82
CA ASN A 265 25.21 6.78 8.79
C ASN A 265 24.46 8.10 8.54
N MET A 266 23.60 8.18 7.52
CA MET A 266 22.90 9.44 7.19
C MET A 266 21.83 9.83 8.22
N ASP A 267 21.20 8.86 8.87
CA ASP A 267 20.22 9.10 9.94
C ASP A 267 20.88 9.60 11.26
N ASN A 268 22.22 9.50 11.39
CA ASN A 268 22.99 9.91 12.58
C ASN A 268 23.73 11.26 12.42
N ILE A 269 23.51 11.98 11.31
CA ILE A 269 24.16 13.26 11.04
C ILE A 269 23.57 14.34 11.95
N SER A 270 24.41 15.19 12.55
CA SER A 270 23.97 16.31 13.37
C SER A 270 23.14 17.31 12.55
N ALA A 271 22.29 18.11 13.20
CA ALA A 271 21.48 19.10 12.48
C ALA A 271 22.36 20.13 11.72
N ASP A 272 23.52 20.48 12.31
CA ASP A 272 24.46 21.45 11.74
C ASP A 272 25.22 20.87 10.54
N ASP A 273 25.73 19.65 10.65
CA ASP A 273 26.40 18.95 9.55
C ASP A 273 25.44 18.68 8.39
N ARG A 274 24.17 18.37 8.69
CA ARG A 274 23.13 18.18 7.67
C ARG A 274 22.85 19.47 6.92
N ASN A 275 22.74 20.59 7.63
CA ASN A 275 22.50 21.89 6.99
C ASN A 275 23.69 22.29 6.12
N ALA A 276 24.93 22.08 6.58
CA ALA A 276 26.14 22.28 5.77
C ALA A 276 26.15 21.37 4.53
N LEU A 277 25.79 20.09 4.68
CA LEU A 277 25.73 19.14 3.58
C LEU A 277 24.65 19.51 2.55
N LEU A 278 23.48 19.98 3.00
CA LEU A 278 22.43 20.48 2.10
C LEU A 278 22.89 21.70 1.29
N VAL A 279 23.70 22.59 1.88
CA VAL A 279 24.30 23.71 1.15
C VAL A 279 25.30 23.21 0.11
N ILE A 280 26.19 22.29 0.47
CA ILE A 280 27.17 21.69 -0.47
C ILE A 280 26.46 21.00 -1.63
N LEU A 281 25.42 20.20 -1.34
CA LEU A 281 24.63 19.51 -2.37
C LEU A 281 23.86 20.49 -3.25
N GLY A 282 23.32 21.58 -2.67
CA GLY A 282 22.69 22.66 -3.43
C GLY A 282 23.68 23.36 -4.39
N LEU A 283 24.90 23.63 -3.93
CA LEU A 283 25.96 24.20 -4.77
C LEU A 283 26.36 23.24 -5.89
N LEU A 284 26.46 21.94 -5.61
CA LEU A 284 26.80 20.93 -6.60
C LEU A 284 25.68 20.74 -7.64
N LEU A 285 24.42 20.76 -7.23
CA LEU A 285 23.26 20.81 -8.14
C LEU A 285 23.29 22.05 -9.02
N THR A 286 23.60 23.21 -8.45
CA THR A 286 23.66 24.48 -9.18
C THR A 286 24.81 24.48 -10.19
N ALA A 287 26.01 24.06 -9.78
CA ALA A 287 27.18 24.01 -10.64
C ALA A 287 27.00 23.03 -11.81
N THR A 288 26.44 21.85 -11.55
CA THR A 288 26.15 20.86 -12.60
C THR A 288 25.06 21.35 -13.56
N TYR A 289 24.02 22.01 -13.06
CA TYR A 289 23.00 22.62 -13.92
C TYR A 289 23.56 23.73 -14.81
N GLN A 290 24.44 24.58 -14.27
CA GLN A 290 25.09 25.65 -15.05
C GLN A 290 26.05 25.09 -16.10
N ALA A 291 26.83 24.07 -15.75
CA ALA A 291 27.70 23.37 -16.70
C ALA A 291 26.92 22.78 -17.88
N THR A 292 25.67 22.38 -17.65
CA THR A 292 24.78 21.91 -18.70
C THR A 292 24.32 23.01 -19.65
N LEU A 293 23.95 24.18 -19.13
CA LEU A 293 23.50 25.31 -19.96
C LEU A 293 24.65 25.98 -20.73
N SER A 294 25.87 25.85 -20.22
CA SER A 294 27.08 26.43 -20.82
C SER A 294 28.12 25.33 -21.10
N PRO A 295 27.88 24.47 -22.12
CA PRO A 295 28.85 23.46 -22.49
C PRO A 295 30.21 24.06 -22.81
N PRO A 296 31.33 23.34 -22.57
CA PRO A 296 32.64 23.72 -23.06
C PRO A 296 32.60 23.95 -24.58
N GLY A 297 33.06 25.12 -25.03
CA GLY A 297 32.97 25.53 -26.43
C GLY A 297 31.67 26.24 -26.82
N GLY A 298 30.70 26.32 -25.90
CA GLY A 298 29.45 27.03 -26.08
C GLY A 298 28.45 26.31 -26.99
N VAL A 299 27.39 27.04 -27.32
CA VAL A 299 26.37 26.63 -28.29
C VAL A 299 26.49 27.51 -29.53
N TRP A 300 26.07 26.99 -30.68
CA TRP A 300 26.05 27.75 -31.92
C TRP A 300 25.15 28.97 -31.78
N GLN A 301 25.78 30.15 -31.80
CA GLN A 301 25.10 31.45 -31.80
C GLN A 301 24.91 31.90 -33.24
N GLY A 302 23.71 32.39 -33.57
CA GLY A 302 23.41 32.93 -34.88
C GLY A 302 24.09 34.28 -35.08
N GLU A 303 25.37 34.31 -35.44
CA GLU A 303 26.04 35.55 -35.84
C GLU A 303 25.86 35.81 -37.33
N ASN A 304 25.29 36.98 -37.62
CA ASN A 304 25.26 37.62 -38.93
C ASN A 304 26.68 38.02 -39.36
N THR A 305 27.49 37.08 -39.84
CA THR A 305 28.67 37.42 -40.64
C THR A 305 28.41 37.13 -42.11
N SER A 306 28.26 38.24 -42.84
CA SER A 306 28.21 38.36 -44.28
C SER A 306 28.96 37.27 -45.05
N LYS A 307 28.25 36.40 -45.76
CA LYS A 307 28.20 36.38 -47.24
C LYS A 307 27.33 35.23 -47.78
N SER A 308 26.63 35.58 -48.85
CA SER A 308 25.91 34.74 -49.84
C SER A 308 24.80 33.81 -49.34
N LYS A 309 23.57 34.29 -49.56
CA LYS A 309 22.37 33.55 -50.01
C LYS A 309 22.32 32.04 -49.70
N GLY A 310 21.51 31.72 -48.69
CA GLY A 310 20.49 30.69 -48.84
C GLY A 310 20.86 29.28 -48.42
N SER A 311 21.29 29.09 -47.18
CA SER A 311 20.95 27.92 -46.34
C SER A 311 21.59 28.10 -44.97
N TYR A 312 20.95 28.85 -44.08
CA TYR A 312 21.21 28.63 -42.66
C TYR A 312 20.47 27.35 -42.29
N ASP A 313 21.19 26.36 -41.78
CA ASP A 313 20.52 25.17 -41.24
C ASP A 313 19.95 25.57 -39.88
N GLU A 314 18.70 26.08 -39.90
CA GLU A 314 17.94 26.55 -38.74
C GLU A 314 17.91 25.49 -37.62
N MET A 315 18.12 24.23 -38.01
CA MET A 315 18.22 23.04 -37.16
C MET A 315 19.46 22.99 -36.25
N VAL A 316 20.48 23.83 -36.48
CA VAL A 316 21.79 23.80 -35.78
C VAL A 316 21.92 24.87 -34.68
N LEU A 317 21.06 25.90 -34.69
CA LEU A 317 21.08 26.96 -33.67
C LEU A 317 20.77 26.40 -32.27
N GLY A 318 21.55 26.82 -31.28
CA GLY A 318 21.41 26.35 -29.89
C GLY A 318 21.98 24.95 -29.62
N LYS A 319 22.50 24.24 -30.63
CA LYS A 319 23.24 22.99 -30.44
C LYS A 319 24.65 23.25 -29.93
N SER A 320 25.21 22.32 -29.17
CA SER A 320 26.59 22.40 -28.69
C SER A 320 27.59 22.39 -29.84
N VAL A 321 28.64 23.20 -29.71
CA VAL A 321 29.79 23.23 -30.63
C VAL A 321 30.71 22.02 -30.41
N MET A 322 30.56 21.33 -29.27
CA MET A 322 31.41 20.22 -28.85
C MET A 322 31.25 19.00 -29.77
N GLY A 323 32.37 18.30 -30.02
CA GLY A 323 32.37 17.05 -30.77
C GLY A 323 31.53 15.97 -30.07
N GLN A 324 30.91 15.07 -30.84
CA GLN A 324 29.98 14.07 -30.32
C GLN A 324 30.54 13.21 -29.18
N MET A 325 31.79 12.75 -29.29
CA MET A 325 32.41 11.91 -28.25
C MET A 325 32.74 12.70 -26.99
N ASP A 326 33.23 13.93 -27.14
CA ASP A 326 33.56 14.81 -26.03
C ASP A 326 32.28 15.25 -25.29
N PHE A 327 31.22 15.54 -26.05
CA PHE A 327 29.90 15.86 -25.51
C PHE A 327 29.34 14.69 -24.69
N LEU A 328 29.35 13.47 -25.23
CA LEU A 328 28.89 12.29 -24.49
C LEU A 328 29.71 12.07 -23.22
N LEU A 329 31.04 12.16 -23.30
CA LEU A 329 31.92 11.97 -22.13
C LEU A 329 31.63 12.99 -21.02
N PHE A 330 31.51 14.27 -21.39
CA PHE A 330 31.25 15.36 -20.45
C PHE A 330 29.86 15.25 -19.82
N TYR A 331 28.82 15.02 -20.62
CA TYR A 331 27.45 15.02 -20.13
C TYR A 331 27.08 13.73 -19.39
N ILE A 332 27.64 12.57 -19.74
CA ILE A 332 27.44 11.33 -18.96
C ILE A 332 27.95 11.50 -17.52
N LEU A 333 29.14 12.10 -17.36
CA LEU A 333 29.71 12.37 -16.03
C LEU A 333 28.91 13.42 -15.27
N THR A 334 28.55 14.53 -15.93
CA THR A 334 27.74 15.59 -15.34
C THR A 334 26.36 15.08 -14.89
N TYR A 335 25.75 14.20 -15.69
CA TYR A 335 24.46 13.56 -15.38
C TYR A 335 24.55 12.64 -14.16
N LEU A 336 25.62 11.85 -14.05
CA LEU A 336 25.87 11.00 -12.88
C LEU A 336 26.01 11.85 -11.60
N VAL A 337 26.79 12.94 -11.64
CA VAL A 337 26.98 13.84 -10.49
C VAL A 337 25.66 14.50 -10.11
N PHE A 338 24.90 15.03 -11.08
CA PHE A 338 23.61 15.66 -10.83
C PHE A 338 22.62 14.70 -10.14
N LEU A 339 22.48 13.47 -10.65
CA LEU A 339 21.52 12.50 -10.08
C LEU A 339 21.91 11.98 -8.70
N VAL A 340 23.21 11.72 -8.47
CA VAL A 340 23.68 11.34 -7.13
C VAL A 340 23.42 12.47 -6.13
N THR A 341 23.69 13.72 -6.52
CA THR A 341 23.50 14.91 -5.67
C THR A 341 22.02 15.15 -5.37
N LEU A 342 21.16 15.03 -6.39
CA LEU A 342 19.70 15.14 -6.26
C LEU A 342 19.17 14.11 -5.25
N PHE A 343 19.65 12.87 -5.34
CA PHE A 343 19.20 11.79 -4.47
C PHE A 343 19.68 11.95 -3.03
N LEU A 344 20.94 12.34 -2.80
CA LEU A 344 21.43 12.68 -1.46
C LEU A 344 20.61 13.83 -0.85
N THR A 345 20.26 14.83 -1.66
CA THR A 345 19.40 15.94 -1.23
C THR A 345 18.02 15.43 -0.78
N LEU A 346 17.37 14.60 -1.60
CA LEU A 346 16.07 13.98 -1.26
C LEU A 346 16.12 13.13 0.01
N ALA A 347 17.22 12.41 0.24
CA ALA A 347 17.41 11.58 1.43
C ALA A 347 17.54 12.42 2.71
N LEU A 348 18.32 13.52 2.67
CA LEU A 348 18.50 14.42 3.83
C LEU A 348 17.24 15.21 4.18
N LEU A 349 16.31 15.38 3.22
CA LEU A 349 15.02 16.05 3.43
C LEU A 349 14.01 15.25 4.26
N LYS A 350 14.29 13.97 4.56
CA LYS A 350 13.40 13.07 5.30
C LYS A 350 12.94 13.64 6.66
N THR A 351 13.79 14.43 7.32
CA THR A 351 13.60 14.98 8.67
C THR A 351 12.72 16.24 8.72
N PHE A 352 12.41 16.85 7.56
CA PHE A 352 11.57 18.05 7.51
C PHE A 352 10.08 17.72 7.65
N PRO A 353 9.25 18.69 8.13
CA PRO A 353 7.80 18.53 8.23
C PRO A 353 7.17 18.07 6.91
N HIS A 354 6.14 17.22 6.99
CA HIS A 354 5.58 16.52 5.84
C HIS A 354 5.19 17.44 4.67
N GLY A 355 4.51 18.56 4.94
CA GLY A 355 4.08 19.52 3.91
C GLY A 355 5.26 20.20 3.20
N PHE A 356 6.18 20.78 3.96
CA PHE A 356 7.38 21.45 3.43
C PHE A 356 8.26 20.49 2.62
N ARG A 357 8.46 19.27 3.14
CA ARG A 357 9.19 18.21 2.45
C ARG A 357 8.57 17.87 1.09
N THR A 358 7.25 17.78 1.03
CA THR A 358 6.54 17.42 -0.21
C THR A 358 6.67 18.53 -1.26
N ALA A 359 6.52 19.80 -0.85
CA ALA A 359 6.73 20.94 -1.74
C ALA A 359 8.16 20.96 -2.32
N LEU A 360 9.17 20.74 -1.48
CA LEU A 360 10.57 20.74 -1.92
C LEU A 360 10.91 19.53 -2.82
N GLN A 361 10.30 18.37 -2.57
CA GLN A 361 10.43 17.20 -3.45
C GLN A 361 9.86 17.46 -4.84
N VAL A 362 8.72 18.16 -4.93
CA VAL A 362 8.10 18.55 -6.20
C VAL A 362 9.02 19.51 -6.96
N LEU A 363 9.57 20.53 -6.29
CA LEU A 363 10.50 21.48 -6.90
C LEU A 363 11.78 20.81 -7.43
N LEU A 364 12.36 19.89 -6.64
CA LEU A 364 13.54 19.12 -7.05
C LEU A 364 13.25 18.20 -8.24
N ALA A 365 12.04 17.66 -8.34
CA ALA A 365 11.64 16.87 -9.50
C ALA A 365 11.52 17.74 -10.77
N PHE A 366 10.93 18.93 -10.66
CA PHE A 366 10.88 19.88 -11.78
C PHE A 366 12.28 20.32 -12.22
N LEU A 367 13.20 20.52 -11.29
CA LEU A 367 14.61 20.82 -11.59
C LEU A 367 15.29 19.68 -12.36
N ALA A 368 15.00 18.42 -12.03
CA ALA A 368 15.54 17.28 -12.74
C ALA A 368 14.98 17.16 -14.17
N VAL A 369 13.69 17.43 -14.35
CA VAL A 369 13.04 17.48 -15.67
C VAL A 369 13.67 18.56 -16.54
N SER A 370 13.82 19.77 -16.01
CA SER A 370 14.39 20.88 -16.77
C SER A 370 15.86 20.64 -17.13
N PHE A 371 16.60 19.96 -16.25
CA PHE A 371 17.98 19.54 -16.52
C PHE A 371 18.06 18.56 -17.70
N ASP A 372 17.22 17.53 -17.72
CA ASP A 372 17.21 16.49 -18.76
C ASP A 372 16.79 17.02 -20.14
N GLU A 373 15.77 17.88 -20.18
CA GLU A 373 15.33 18.57 -21.40
C GLU A 373 16.43 19.51 -21.93
N SER A 374 17.10 20.26 -21.04
CA SER A 374 18.17 21.17 -21.48
C SER A 374 19.35 20.45 -22.15
N ILE A 375 19.75 19.27 -21.66
CA ILE A 375 20.81 18.46 -22.28
C ILE A 375 20.34 17.92 -23.63
N SER A 376 19.10 17.46 -23.67
CA SER A 376 18.45 16.90 -24.86
C SER A 376 18.40 17.92 -26.00
N ASP A 377 18.05 19.17 -25.68
CA ASP A 377 17.97 20.26 -26.66
C ASP A 377 19.35 20.70 -27.15
N ILE A 378 20.36 20.72 -26.27
CA ILE A 378 21.72 21.16 -26.61
C ILE A 378 22.49 20.07 -27.40
N ALA A 379 22.03 18.81 -27.40
CA ALA A 379 22.74 17.69 -28.03
C ALA A 379 23.08 17.92 -29.52
N PRO A 380 24.35 17.75 -29.94
CA PRO A 380 24.84 18.14 -31.27
C PRO A 380 24.28 17.29 -32.41
N THR A 381 23.94 16.03 -32.15
CA THR A 381 23.38 15.11 -33.15
C THR A 381 22.23 14.29 -32.58
N ASN A 382 21.32 13.83 -33.44
CA ASN A 382 20.22 12.94 -33.05
C ASN A 382 20.72 11.64 -32.40
N LEU A 383 21.87 11.12 -32.84
CA LEU A 383 22.47 9.93 -32.24
C LEU A 383 22.91 10.19 -30.79
N THR A 384 23.50 11.35 -30.53
CA THR A 384 23.91 11.79 -29.18
C THR A 384 22.71 11.94 -28.26
N TYR A 385 21.64 12.55 -28.77
CA TYR A 385 20.35 12.67 -28.07
C TYR A 385 19.77 11.29 -27.69
N VAL A 386 19.74 10.33 -28.62
CA VAL A 386 19.23 8.97 -28.35
C VAL A 386 20.08 8.26 -27.29
N ILE A 387 21.40 8.34 -27.39
CA ILE A 387 22.32 7.70 -26.43
C ILE A 387 22.14 8.28 -25.02
N LEU A 388 22.03 9.61 -24.90
CA LEU A 388 21.82 10.27 -23.61
C LEU A 388 20.47 9.94 -23.00
N ASN A 389 19.40 9.85 -23.79
CA ASN A 389 18.09 9.44 -23.31
C ASN A 389 18.05 8.00 -22.82
N ILE A 390 18.74 7.08 -23.51
CA ILE A 390 18.87 5.68 -23.05
C ILE A 390 19.66 5.63 -21.73
N PHE A 391 20.78 6.36 -21.65
CA PHE A 391 21.60 6.43 -20.45
C PHE A 391 20.84 7.04 -19.25
N SER A 392 20.14 8.16 -19.47
CA SER A 392 19.26 8.84 -18.53
C SER A 392 18.20 7.88 -17.96
N GLY A 393 17.47 7.19 -18.85
CA GLY A 393 16.46 6.21 -18.45
C GLY A 393 17.02 5.04 -17.64
N ILE A 394 18.21 4.52 -17.99
CA ILE A 394 18.86 3.43 -17.23
C ILE A 394 19.30 3.91 -15.84
N LEU A 395 19.98 5.06 -15.75
CA LEU A 395 20.46 5.58 -14.46
C LEU A 395 19.29 5.86 -13.54
N PHE A 396 18.21 6.39 -14.10
CA PHE A 396 16.97 6.66 -13.39
C PHE A 396 16.29 5.38 -12.85
N LEU A 397 16.18 4.33 -13.66
CA LEU A 397 15.60 3.05 -13.21
C LEU A 397 16.37 2.46 -12.03
N LEU A 398 17.71 2.59 -12.05
CA LEU A 398 18.57 2.20 -10.94
C LEU A 398 18.28 3.04 -9.69
N MET A 399 18.09 4.35 -9.83
CA MET A 399 17.79 5.25 -8.71
C MET A 399 16.39 5.06 -8.14
N VAL A 400 15.37 4.79 -8.97
CA VAL A 400 14.02 4.44 -8.50
C VAL A 400 14.02 3.11 -7.75
N SER A 401 14.78 2.13 -8.24
CA SER A 401 15.00 0.87 -7.53
C SER A 401 15.62 1.10 -6.15
N MET A 402 16.62 2.00 -6.06
CA MET A 402 17.19 2.44 -4.79
C MET A 402 16.17 3.13 -3.88
N CYS A 403 15.32 4.04 -4.39
CA CYS A 403 14.26 4.72 -3.62
C CYS A 403 13.25 3.74 -2.99
N ILE A 404 12.83 2.74 -3.77
CA ILE A 404 11.88 1.69 -3.34
C ILE A 404 12.52 0.84 -2.23
N VAL A 405 13.79 0.46 -2.38
CA VAL A 405 14.54 -0.30 -1.37
C VAL A 405 14.80 0.54 -0.11
N CYS A 406 15.05 1.84 -0.25
CA CYS A 406 15.32 2.77 0.86
C CYS A 406 14.07 3.30 1.58
N ARG A 407 12.85 2.82 1.24
CA ARG A 407 11.56 3.27 1.81
C ARG A 407 11.37 4.80 1.75
N VAL A 408 11.85 5.46 0.70
CA VAL A 408 11.60 6.89 0.47
C VAL A 408 10.13 7.08 0.07
N SER A 409 9.55 8.27 0.32
CA SER A 409 8.11 8.54 0.22
C SER A 409 7.50 8.03 -1.09
N LYS A 410 6.33 7.38 -1.03
CA LYS A 410 5.60 6.88 -2.22
C LYS A 410 5.35 7.99 -3.27
N ILE A 411 5.24 9.24 -2.81
CA ILE A 411 5.00 10.43 -3.64
C ILE A 411 6.24 10.75 -4.48
N SER A 412 7.45 10.68 -3.89
CA SER A 412 8.70 10.90 -4.62
C SER A 412 8.87 9.91 -5.77
N VAL A 413 8.46 8.64 -5.59
CA VAL A 413 8.52 7.60 -6.62
C VAL A 413 7.50 7.85 -7.75
N SER A 414 6.31 8.38 -7.42
CA SER A 414 5.26 8.70 -8.40
C SER A 414 5.55 9.94 -9.26
N ILE A 415 6.06 11.03 -8.67
CA ILE A 415 6.41 12.25 -9.41
C ILE A 415 7.52 11.97 -10.42
N VAL A 416 8.51 11.21 -9.97
CA VAL A 416 9.65 10.71 -10.74
C VAL A 416 9.14 9.82 -11.90
N GLY A 417 8.17 8.92 -11.67
CA GLY A 417 7.56 8.12 -12.74
C GLY A 417 6.86 8.92 -13.87
N CYS A 418 6.34 10.12 -13.60
CA CYS A 418 5.75 10.99 -14.62
C CYS A 418 6.78 11.64 -15.56
N TRP A 419 8.05 11.69 -15.18
CA TRP A 419 9.15 12.27 -15.95
C TRP A 419 9.53 11.43 -17.19
N ILE A 420 9.29 10.11 -17.19
CA ILE A 420 9.78 9.19 -18.24
C ILE A 420 8.77 8.88 -19.35
N LEU A 421 7.48 9.10 -19.11
CA LEU A 421 6.45 8.82 -20.12
C LEU A 421 6.69 9.53 -21.47
N PRO A 422 7.18 10.79 -21.51
CA PRO A 422 7.47 11.48 -22.77
C PRO A 422 8.65 10.89 -23.55
N SER A 423 9.77 10.61 -22.89
CA SER A 423 11.02 10.16 -23.53
C SER A 423 10.92 8.74 -24.10
N ILE A 424 10.17 7.84 -23.43
CA ILE A 424 9.89 6.49 -23.94
C ILE A 424 8.91 6.52 -25.12
N LEU A 425 7.90 7.39 -25.10
CA LEU A 425 6.97 7.53 -26.23
C LEU A 425 7.66 8.08 -27.47
N TYR A 426 8.60 9.03 -27.30
CA TYR A 426 9.38 9.62 -28.37
C TYR A 426 10.29 8.60 -29.06
N LEU A 427 10.90 7.69 -28.28
CA LEU A 427 11.73 6.60 -28.81
C LEU A 427 10.93 5.61 -29.70
N CYS A 428 9.62 5.45 -29.44
CA CYS A 428 8.75 4.54 -30.18
C CYS A 428 8.20 5.12 -31.50
N LEU A 429 8.15 6.45 -31.66
CA LEU A 429 7.47 7.13 -32.78
C LEU A 429 8.44 7.78 -33.78
N GLY A 430 9.58 7.13 -34.04
CA GLY A 430 10.70 7.63 -34.86
C GLY A 430 10.32 8.60 -36.00
N ARG A 431 11.07 9.70 -36.12
CA ARG A 431 10.87 10.78 -37.08
C ARG A 431 11.14 10.29 -38.52
N SER A 432 10.16 9.66 -39.16
CA SER A 432 10.22 9.27 -40.57
C SER A 432 9.57 10.33 -41.47
N GLU A 433 10.38 11.00 -42.29
CA GLU A 433 10.15 11.69 -43.59
C GLU A 433 8.83 12.43 -43.91
N ILE A 434 7.96 12.67 -42.93
CA ILE A 434 6.81 13.56 -43.04
C ILE A 434 7.10 14.74 -42.13
N GLY A 435 6.97 15.97 -42.63
CA GLY A 435 7.18 17.20 -41.87
C GLY A 435 6.22 17.33 -40.70
N MET A 436 6.45 16.57 -39.63
CA MET A 436 5.76 16.66 -38.36
C MET A 436 6.55 17.61 -37.48
N GLY A 437 6.09 18.86 -37.42
CA GLY A 437 6.45 19.78 -36.35
C GLY A 437 5.72 19.35 -35.08
N VAL A 438 6.42 18.64 -34.19
CA VAL A 438 5.91 18.34 -32.86
C VAL A 438 6.26 19.52 -31.97
N GLY A 439 5.29 20.40 -31.71
CA GLY A 439 5.42 21.42 -30.68
C GLY A 439 5.16 20.81 -29.31
N GLN A 440 6.16 20.84 -28.43
CA GLN A 440 6.01 20.38 -27.05
C GLN A 440 5.08 21.33 -26.27
N GLY A 441 3.99 20.81 -25.72
CA GLY A 441 3.17 21.47 -24.71
C GLY A 441 3.26 20.66 -23.41
N LEU A 442 3.73 21.29 -22.33
CA LEU A 442 3.97 20.64 -21.04
C LEU A 442 2.78 20.86 -20.11
N LEU A 443 2.25 19.80 -19.51
CA LEU A 443 1.15 19.86 -18.54
C LEU A 443 1.06 18.54 -17.73
N LEU A 444 1.56 18.57 -16.49
CA LEU A 444 1.53 17.46 -15.55
C LEU A 444 0.20 17.41 -14.77
N PHE A 445 -0.33 16.21 -14.51
CA PHE A 445 -1.40 15.99 -13.52
C PHE A 445 -0.80 15.62 -12.15
N LEU A 446 -0.88 16.54 -11.18
CA LEU A 446 -0.56 16.28 -9.77
C LEU A 446 -1.85 16.36 -8.95
N ILE A 447 -2.35 15.22 -8.47
CA ILE A 447 -3.45 15.19 -7.50
C ILE A 447 -2.83 15.32 -6.11
N LEU A 448 -2.69 16.56 -5.63
CA LEU A 448 -2.39 16.85 -4.23
C LEU A 448 -3.71 17.09 -3.49
N TYR A 449 -4.12 16.11 -2.69
CA TYR A 449 -5.15 16.32 -1.67
C TYR A 449 -4.41 16.60 -0.36
N ASP A 450 -4.34 17.86 0.04
CA ASP A 450 -3.72 18.29 1.29
C ASP A 450 -4.66 19.21 2.07
N GLU A 451 -4.67 19.07 3.40
CA GLU A 451 -5.53 19.80 4.33
C GLU A 451 -5.26 21.32 4.33
N PHE A 452 -4.15 21.76 3.74
CA PHE A 452 -3.75 23.17 3.68
C PHE A 452 -4.61 24.01 2.71
N CYS A 453 -5.15 23.41 1.65
CA CYS A 453 -6.01 24.09 0.69
C CYS A 453 -7.46 23.67 0.91
N LYS A 454 -8.24 24.46 1.65
CA LYS A 454 -9.69 24.27 1.84
C LYS A 454 -10.42 24.17 0.48
N GLY A 455 -10.57 22.96 -0.03
CA GLY A 455 -11.47 22.62 -1.13
C GLY A 455 -11.08 23.13 -2.52
N THR A 456 -9.86 23.60 -2.75
CA THR A 456 -9.43 24.05 -4.09
C THR A 456 -8.72 22.92 -4.83
N ILE A 457 -9.41 22.33 -5.80
CA ILE A 457 -8.84 21.36 -6.74
C ILE A 457 -8.12 22.16 -7.83
N LEU A 458 -6.80 22.15 -7.82
CA LEU A 458 -6.02 22.71 -8.92
C LEU A 458 -5.93 21.65 -10.04
N ILE A 459 -6.58 21.91 -11.17
CA ILE A 459 -6.59 21.03 -12.35
C ILE A 459 -5.72 21.66 -13.42
N VAL A 460 -4.71 20.93 -13.90
CA VAL A 460 -3.77 21.36 -14.94
C VAL A 460 -3.62 20.17 -15.91
N CYS A 461 -4.03 20.32 -17.18
CA CYS A 461 -4.27 19.25 -18.21
C CYS A 461 -3.22 19.05 -19.33
N TYR A 462 -2.67 17.85 -19.59
CA TYR A 462 -1.77 17.59 -20.75
C TYR A 462 -2.46 17.60 -22.12
N CYS A 463 -1.94 18.38 -23.07
CA CYS A 463 -2.31 18.29 -24.50
C CYS A 463 -1.06 18.11 -25.35
N LEU A 464 -0.94 16.96 -26.01
CA LEU A 464 0.04 16.73 -27.08
C LEU A 464 -0.50 17.39 -28.36
N PHE A 465 0.14 18.44 -28.85
CA PHE A 465 -0.23 19.06 -30.12
C PHE A 465 0.56 18.41 -31.26
N VAL A 466 -0.09 17.53 -32.01
CA VAL A 466 0.48 17.03 -33.27
C VAL A 466 0.01 17.98 -34.37
N SER A 467 0.92 18.78 -34.93
CA SER A 467 0.66 19.49 -36.18
C SER A 467 1.02 18.56 -37.33
N VAL A 468 0.00 18.01 -37.99
CA VAL A 468 0.19 17.21 -39.21
C VAL A 468 0.08 18.14 -40.40
N CYS A 469 1.20 18.47 -41.04
CA CYS A 469 1.21 19.09 -42.36
C CYS A 469 1.20 17.98 -43.42
N VAL A 470 0.10 17.87 -44.17
CA VAL A 470 0.01 16.97 -45.33
C VAL A 470 0.26 17.78 -46.59
N PHE A 471 1.40 17.59 -47.24
CA PHE A 471 1.66 18.17 -48.56
C PHE A 471 0.93 17.36 -49.64
N PHE A 472 -0.14 17.92 -50.20
CA PHE A 472 -0.60 17.55 -51.53
C PHE A 472 0.02 18.53 -52.53
N GLY A 473 0.47 18.02 -53.68
CA GLY A 473 1.37 18.68 -54.65
C GLY A 473 0.92 20.00 -55.30
N THR A 474 -0.02 20.75 -54.74
CA THR A 474 -0.28 22.16 -55.06
C THR A 474 -0.79 22.89 -53.81
N SER A 475 -0.12 24.00 -53.49
CA SER A 475 -0.23 24.91 -52.32
C SER A 475 -1.60 25.07 -51.64
N ILE A 476 -2.01 24.13 -50.78
CA ILE A 476 -3.05 24.36 -49.77
C ILE A 476 -2.62 23.72 -48.45
N ASP A 477 -2.26 24.55 -47.47
CA ASP A 477 -1.97 24.14 -46.10
C ASP A 477 -3.28 23.92 -45.32
N PHE A 478 -3.52 22.69 -44.87
CA PHE A 478 -4.51 22.40 -43.83
C PHE A 478 -3.81 21.94 -42.55
N LYS A 479 -3.89 22.76 -41.49
CA LYS A 479 -3.43 22.39 -40.15
C LYS A 479 -4.53 21.63 -39.42
N TYR A 480 -4.34 20.33 -39.20
CA TYR A 480 -5.17 19.56 -38.27
C TYR A 480 -4.52 19.57 -36.88
N LEU A 481 -5.31 19.91 -35.87
CA LEU A 481 -4.93 19.89 -34.47
C LEU A 481 -5.48 18.59 -33.86
N VAL A 482 -4.63 17.61 -33.59
CA VAL A 482 -5.05 16.36 -32.93
C VAL A 482 -4.47 16.34 -31.53
N ALA A 483 -5.33 16.38 -30.51
CA ALA A 483 -4.97 16.22 -29.11
C ALA A 483 -5.06 14.73 -28.72
N LEU A 484 -3.92 14.12 -28.40
CA LEU A 484 -3.85 12.76 -27.85
C LEU A 484 -3.77 12.82 -26.32
N MET A 485 -4.84 12.43 -25.64
CA MET A 485 -4.86 12.21 -24.19
C MET A 485 -4.34 10.81 -23.85
N GLY A 486 -3.12 10.71 -23.31
CA GLY A 486 -2.58 9.46 -22.77
C GLY A 486 -3.02 9.23 -21.33
N CYS A 487 -3.94 8.29 -21.08
CA CYS A 487 -4.32 7.86 -19.73
C CYS A 487 -3.40 6.74 -19.22
N TRP A 488 -2.45 7.05 -18.33
CA TRP A 488 -1.83 6.01 -17.49
C TRP A 488 -2.66 5.84 -16.21
N GLN A 489 -3.76 5.09 -16.31
CA GLN A 489 -4.54 4.64 -15.16
C GLN A 489 -4.38 3.13 -15.01
N PHE A 490 -3.69 2.69 -13.96
CA PHE A 490 -4.01 1.40 -13.35
C PHE A 490 -4.10 1.59 -11.83
N LEU A 491 -5.33 1.38 -11.32
CA LEU A 491 -5.71 1.07 -9.93
C LEU A 491 -6.10 2.17 -8.91
N SER A 492 -6.72 3.29 -9.33
CA SER A 492 -7.55 4.05 -8.36
C SER A 492 -8.90 4.60 -8.84
N LEU A 493 -9.23 4.58 -10.14
CA LEU A 493 -10.57 5.03 -10.59
C LEU A 493 -11.71 4.04 -10.33
N GLY A 494 -11.41 2.77 -10.07
CA GLY A 494 -12.42 1.78 -9.68
C GLY A 494 -13.11 2.07 -8.34
N ARG A 495 -12.58 2.99 -7.51
CA ARG A 495 -13.21 3.40 -6.24
C ARG A 495 -13.96 4.71 -6.30
N LEU A 496 -13.62 5.61 -7.23
CA LEU A 496 -14.33 6.89 -7.36
C LEU A 496 -15.64 6.76 -8.15
N CYS A 497 -15.64 5.96 -9.22
CA CYS A 497 -16.87 5.73 -9.99
C CYS A 497 -17.91 4.91 -9.20
N ILE A 498 -17.48 4.01 -8.32
CA ILE A 498 -18.42 3.26 -7.46
C ILE A 498 -19.00 4.17 -6.37
N MET A 499 -18.22 5.09 -5.80
CA MET A 499 -18.73 6.06 -4.81
C MET A 499 -19.69 7.10 -5.43
N GLN A 500 -19.41 7.59 -6.63
CA GLN A 500 -20.31 8.55 -7.30
C GLN A 500 -21.57 7.89 -7.87
N CYS A 501 -21.52 6.62 -8.30
CA CYS A 501 -22.74 5.89 -8.67
C CYS A 501 -23.62 5.56 -7.46
N THR A 502 -23.06 5.29 -6.27
CA THR A 502 -23.88 5.06 -5.06
C THR A 502 -24.47 6.33 -4.47
N GLN A 503 -23.87 7.51 -4.68
CA GLN A 503 -24.46 8.78 -4.24
C GLN A 503 -25.56 9.30 -5.17
N PHE A 504 -25.55 8.94 -6.47
CA PHE A 504 -26.61 9.32 -7.40
C PHE A 504 -27.87 8.43 -7.35
N CYS A 505 -27.78 7.21 -6.79
CA CYS A 505 -28.93 6.33 -6.63
C CYS A 505 -29.77 6.58 -5.36
N ASN A 506 -29.31 7.38 -4.40
CA ASN A 506 -30.03 7.63 -3.13
C ASN A 506 -30.71 9.01 -3.04
N THR A 507 -30.87 9.75 -4.15
CA THR A 507 -31.62 11.02 -4.17
C THR A 507 -32.81 11.05 -5.13
N ARG A 508 -33.30 9.89 -5.59
CA ARG A 508 -34.63 9.75 -6.21
C ARG A 508 -35.24 8.38 -5.89
N LEU A 509 -35.79 8.24 -4.69
CA LEU A 509 -37.00 7.49 -4.34
C LEU A 509 -37.36 7.77 -2.89
#